data_AF-A0A9D4QZ84-F1
#
_entry.id   AF-A0A9D4QZ84-F1
#
_cell.length_a   1.000
_cell.length_b   1.000
_cell.length_c   1.000
_cell.angle_alpha   90.00
_cell.angle_beta   90.00
_cell.angle_gamma   90.00
#
_symmetry.space_group_name_H-M   'P 1'
#
loop_
_entity.id
_entity.type
_entity.pdbx_description
1 polymer ?
#
loop_
_entity_poly.entity_id
_entity_poly.type
_entity_poly.pdbx_seq_one_letter_code
_entity_poly.pdbx_strand_id
1 'polypeptide(L)'
;MSPDSRQLIPSLGLAWSNHVTTRIMLARTQRSLTIQQDSAHGPLETVVREMEVVFAPHLPTITVPFVIDHEGMKGFAQNIL
;
A
#
# COMPACT_ATOMS: atom_id res chain seq x y z
N MET A 1 16.00 3.82 -13.56
CA MET A 1 15.19 4.81 -12.84
C MET A 1 14.11 5.29 -13.79
N SER A 2 12.84 5.00 -13.50
CA SER A 2 11.70 5.44 -14.32
C SER A 2 11.41 6.93 -14.05
N PRO A 3 10.93 7.73 -15.03
CA PRO A 3 10.89 9.20 -14.95
C PRO A 3 9.91 9.81 -13.93
N ASP A 4 9.07 9.02 -13.27
CA ASP A 4 8.01 9.50 -12.37
C ASP A 4 8.34 9.37 -10.87
N SER A 5 9.63 9.40 -10.48
CA SER A 5 10.00 9.41 -9.06
C SER A 5 9.78 10.82 -8.48
N ARG A 6 8.52 11.16 -8.17
CA ARG A 6 8.19 12.28 -7.28
C ARG A 6 9.02 12.07 -6.02
N GLN A 7 9.92 13.01 -5.71
CA GLN A 7 10.73 12.97 -4.49
C GLN A 7 9.80 13.12 -3.29
N LEU A 8 9.41 11.99 -2.71
CA LEU A 8 8.60 11.95 -1.50
C LEU A 8 9.53 12.16 -0.32
N ILE A 9 9.34 13.27 0.39
CA ILE A 9 10.10 13.61 1.58
C ILE A 9 9.30 13.11 2.80
N PRO A 10 9.92 12.36 3.73
CA PRO A 10 9.24 11.91 4.94
C PRO A 10 8.73 13.12 5.74
N SER A 11 7.50 13.01 6.25
CA SER A 11 6.73 14.11 6.86
C SER A 11 7.26 14.64 8.19
N LEU A 12 8.31 14.03 8.76
CA LEU A 12 8.80 14.33 10.11
C LEU A 12 10.18 15.01 10.15
N GLY A 13 10.80 15.28 8.99
CA GLY A 13 12.17 15.81 8.94
C GLY A 13 13.23 14.82 9.45
N LEU A 14 14.52 15.17 9.31
CA LEU A 14 15.63 14.23 9.54
C LEU A 14 15.71 13.70 10.98
N ALA A 15 15.52 14.56 11.99
CA ALA A 15 15.67 14.16 13.39
C ALA A 15 14.64 13.10 13.82
N TRP A 16 13.36 13.32 13.51
CA TRP A 16 12.30 12.39 13.87
C TRP A 16 12.25 11.15 12.96
N SER A 17 12.73 11.26 11.71
CA SER A 17 12.87 10.09 10.82
C SER A 17 13.84 9.04 11.36
N ASN A 18 14.77 9.42 12.25
CA ASN A 18 15.70 8.49 12.88
C ASN A 18 15.11 7.76 14.10
N HIS A 19 14.00 8.25 14.66
CA HIS A 19 13.33 7.61 15.81
C HIS A 19 12.27 6.59 15.40
N VAL A 20 11.87 6.56 14.13
CA VAL A 20 10.97 5.54 13.60
C VAL A 20 11.76 4.33 13.11
N THR A 21 11.37 3.13 13.56
CA THR A 21 12.03 1.88 13.17
C THR A 21 11.51 1.30 11.86
N THR A 22 10.32 1.74 11.43
CA THR A 22 9.66 1.29 10.21
C THR A 22 9.00 2.49 9.50
N ARG A 23 9.25 2.62 8.21
CA ARG A 23 8.58 3.55 7.30
C ARG A 23 8.03 2.75 6.13
N ILE A 24 6.74 2.96 5.88
CA ILE A 24 6.04 2.38 4.74
C ILE A 24 5.50 3.49 3.86
N MET A 25 5.50 3.25 2.56
CA MET A 25 4.91 4.13 1.57
C MET A 25 3.63 3.49 1.02
N LEU A 26 2.54 4.26 1.01
CA LEU A 26 1.28 3.84 0.43
C LEU A 26 1.05 4.63 -0.87
N ALA A 27 0.80 3.92 -1.97
CA ALA A 27 0.55 4.52 -3.27
C ALA A 27 -0.75 3.99 -3.87
N ARG A 28 -1.51 4.87 -4.52
CA ARG A 28 -2.68 4.50 -5.31
C ARG A 28 -2.23 4.16 -6.72
N THR A 29 -2.65 3.01 -7.24
CA THR A 29 -2.32 2.60 -8.61
C THR A 29 -3.46 2.98 -9.57
N GLN A 30 -3.25 2.78 -10.87
CA GLN A 30 -4.29 2.92 -11.90
C GLN A 30 -5.15 1.65 -12.06
N ARG A 31 -4.90 0.61 -11.24
CA ARG A 31 -5.63 -0.66 -11.30
C ARG A 31 -6.84 -0.61 -10.38
N SER A 32 -7.98 -1.10 -10.84
CA SER A 32 -9.18 -1.32 -10.03
C SER A 32 -9.59 -2.77 -10.12
N LEU A 33 -10.29 -3.27 -9.09
CA LEU A 33 -10.87 -4.60 -9.07
C LEU A 33 -12.22 -4.58 -8.36
N THR A 34 -13.08 -5.52 -8.73
CA THR A 34 -14.36 -5.72 -8.06
C THR A 34 -14.19 -6.81 -7.01
N ILE A 35 -14.40 -6.46 -5.74
CA ILE A 35 -14.45 -7.42 -4.64
C ILE A 35 -15.89 -7.81 -4.36
N GLN A 36 -16.09 -9.10 -4.11
CA GLN A 36 -17.33 -9.59 -3.52
C GLN A 36 -17.30 -9.28 -2.03
N GLN A 37 -18.39 -8.70 -1.55
CA GLN A 37 -18.58 -8.39 -0.14
C GLN A 37 -19.64 -9.31 0.44
N ASP A 38 -19.76 -9.30 1.77
CA ASP A 38 -20.79 -10.04 2.49
C ASP A 38 -22.19 -9.67 2.01
N SER A 39 -23.16 -10.57 2.20
CA SER A 39 -24.52 -10.48 1.65
C SER A 39 -25.28 -9.16 1.92
N ALA A 40 -24.84 -8.35 2.89
CA ALA A 40 -25.40 -7.03 3.19
C ALA A 40 -24.93 -5.92 2.24
N HIS A 41 -23.78 -6.10 1.60
CA HIS A 41 -23.15 -5.11 0.74
C HIS A 41 -22.86 -5.75 -0.63
N GLY A 42 -23.40 -5.17 -1.70
CA GLY A 42 -23.17 -5.66 -3.05
C GLY A 42 -21.69 -5.61 -3.48
N PRO A 43 -21.37 -6.09 -4.68
CA PRO A 43 -20.01 -6.01 -5.22
C PRO A 43 -19.48 -4.56 -5.18
N LEU A 44 -18.25 -4.39 -4.70
CA LEU A 44 -17.60 -3.07 -4.63
C LEU A 44 -16.45 -3.01 -5.63
N GLU A 45 -16.48 -1.99 -6.50
CA GLU A 45 -15.32 -1.60 -7.28
C GLU A 45 -14.36 -0.75 -6.42
N THR A 46 -13.12 -1.19 -6.30
CA THR A 46 -12.11 -0.51 -5.47
C THR A 46 -10.76 -0.46 -6.17
N VAL A 47 -10.00 0.59 -5.88
CA VAL A 47 -8.68 0.81 -6.47
C VAL A 47 -7.62 -0.02 -5.73
N VAL A 48 -6.79 -0.72 -6.49
CA VAL A 48 -5.61 -1.41 -5.95
C VAL A 48 -4.57 -0.39 -5.54
N ARG A 49 -4.07 -0.56 -4.32
CA ARG A 49 -3.02 0.26 -3.73
C ARG A 49 -1.81 -0.62 -3.44
N GLU A 50 -0.66 0.00 -3.32
CA GLU A 50 0.61 -0.65 -3.01
C GLU A 50 1.13 -0.13 -1.67
N MET A 51 1.64 -1.03 -0.86
CA MET A 51 2.36 -0.75 0.37
C MET A 51 3.80 -1.22 0.22
N GLU A 52 4.74 -0.30 0.25
CA GLU A 52 6.18 -0.55 0.13
C GLU A 52 6.89 -0.31 1.46
N VAL A 53 7.76 -1.23 1.86
CA VAL A 53 8.71 -1.03 2.97
C VAL A 53 9.87 -0.18 2.48
N VAL A 54 9.81 1.13 2.73
CA VAL A 54 10.89 2.07 2.33
C VAL A 54 12.03 2.12 3.35
N PHE A 55 11.77 1.74 4.60
CA PHE A 55 12.81 1.56 5.62
C PHE A 55 12.30 0.67 6.74
N ALA A 56 13.00 -0.44 6.99
CA ALA A 56 12.89 -1.21 8.22
C ALA A 56 14.12 -2.13 8.32
N PRO A 57 14.90 -2.10 9.42
CA PRO A 57 16.13 -2.88 9.51
C PRO A 57 15.89 -4.40 9.64
N HIS A 58 14.67 -4.79 10.02
CA HIS A 58 14.29 -6.17 10.30
C HIS A 58 13.32 -6.76 9.25
N LEU A 59 12.94 -5.99 8.23
CA LEU A 59 12.05 -6.44 7.16
C LEU A 59 12.74 -6.33 5.81
N PRO A 60 12.44 -7.25 4.87
CA PRO A 60 12.91 -7.11 3.50
C PRO A 60 12.27 -5.89 2.83
N THR A 61 12.96 -5.33 1.84
CA THR A 61 12.36 -4.37 0.91
C THR A 61 11.32 -5.11 0.07
N ILE A 62 10.06 -4.96 0.43
CA ILE A 62 8.93 -5.60 -0.24
C ILE A 62 7.84 -4.59 -0.54
N THR A 63 7.12 -4.86 -1.63
CA THR A 63 5.90 -4.15 -1.99
C THR A 63 4.77 -5.15 -2.07
N VAL A 64 3.68 -4.89 -1.37
CA VAL A 64 2.49 -5.76 -1.34
C VAL A 64 1.24 -4.98 -1.75
N PRO A 65 0.35 -5.58 -2.55
CA PRO A 65 -0.88 -4.91 -2.94
C PRO A 65 -1.96 -5.06 -1.85
N PHE A 66 -2.86 -4.08 -1.78
CA PHE A 66 -4.03 -4.12 -0.93
C PHE A 66 -5.20 -3.37 -1.55
N VAL A 67 -6.40 -3.64 -1.03
CA VAL A 67 -7.62 -2.88 -1.31
C VAL A 67 -8.24 -2.38 -0.01
N ILE A 68 -9.17 -1.44 -0.13
CA ILE A 68 -9.96 -0.94 0.99
C ILE A 68 -11.43 -1.17 0.68
N ASP A 69 -12.15 -1.75 1.63
CA ASP A 69 -13.59 -1.97 1.60
C ASP A 69 -14.27 -1.44 2.87
N HIS A 70 -15.53 -1.82 3.11
CA HIS A 70 -16.29 -1.33 4.26
C HIS A 70 -15.79 -1.88 5.61
N GLU A 71 -15.05 -3.00 5.60
CA GLU A 71 -14.44 -3.60 6.80
C GLU A 71 -13.02 -3.09 7.04
N GLY A 72 -12.38 -2.54 6.00
CA GLY A 72 -11.08 -1.86 6.10
C GLY A 72 -10.08 -2.31 5.04
N MET A 73 -8.81 -2.44 5.44
CA MET A 73 -7.72 -2.83 4.53
C MET A 73 -7.65 -4.35 4.39
N LYS A 74 -7.64 -4.84 3.15
CA LYS A 74 -7.45 -6.26 2.84
C LYS A 74 -6.23 -6.43 1.94
N GLY A 75 -5.26 -7.21 2.41
CA GLY A 75 -4.14 -7.67 1.60
C GLY A 75 -4.58 -8.82 0.70
N PHE A 76 -3.95 -8.95 -0.46
CA PHE A 76 -4.17 -10.09 -1.35
C PHE A 76 -2.85 -10.54 -1.96
N ALA A 77 -2.71 -11.85 -2.16
CA ALA A 77 -1.56 -12.39 -2.87
C ALA A 77 -1.67 -11.97 -4.34
N GLN A 78 -0.57 -11.46 -4.91
CA GLN A 78 -0.48 -11.15 -6.34
C GLN A 78 -0.29 -12.43 -7.19
N ASN A 79 -0.81 -13.57 -6.74
CA ASN A 79 -0.79 -14.85 -7.43
C ASN A 79 -2.23 -15.29 -7.71
N ILE A 80 -2.66 -15.13 -8.95
CA ILE A 80 -3.25 -16.14 -9.84
C ILE A 80 -3.48 -15.43 -11.19
N LEU A 81 -2.54 -15.63 -12.11
CA LEU A 81 -2.85 -15.86 -13.52
C LEU A 81 -2.81 -17.37 -13.73
#